data_AF-A0A954VWC1-F1
#
_entry.id   AF-A0A954VWC1-F1
#
_cell.length_a   1.000
_cell.length_b   1.000
_cell.length_c   1.000
_cell.angle_alpha   90.00
_cell.angle_beta   90.00
_cell.angle_gamma   90.00
#
_symmetry.space_group_name_H-M   'P 1'
#
loop_
_entity.id
_entity.type
_entity.pdbx_description
1 polymer ?
#
loop_
_entity_poly.entity_id
_entity_poly.type
_entity_poly.pdbx_seq_one_letter_code
_entity_poly.pdbx_strand_id
1 'polypeptide(L)'
;VVVTFCTVTGWRNGNFVQISDARKIYADQWGDEHWSAIQITTASGICAVVDMHFARQLPATGFVKQEDVELDAFLNNRFGKNYHSSSATRFSHAHSNGNGVSQ
;
A
#
# COMPACT_ATOMS: atom_id res chain seq x y z
N VAL A 1 2.22 10.42 13.60
CA VAL A 1 1.88 10.26 12.16
C VAL A 1 3.09 9.72 11.43
N VAL A 2 2.90 8.82 10.47
CA VAL A 2 3.91 8.35 9.52
C VAL A 2 3.44 8.74 8.12
N VAL A 3 4.36 9.22 7.28
CA VAL A 3 4.09 9.54 5.88
C VAL A 3 4.94 8.64 5.01
N THR A 4 4.31 7.90 4.11
CA THR A 4 5.01 7.22 3.02
C THR A 4 4.84 8.06 1.76
N PHE A 5 5.93 8.27 1.04
CA PHE A 5 5.95 9.02 -0.21
C PHE A 5 6.90 8.33 -1.17
N CYS A 6 6.40 7.98 -2.36
CA CYS A 6 7.17 7.39 -3.43
C CYS A 6 6.90 8.15 -4.72
N THR A 7 7.96 8.50 -5.45
CA THR A 7 7.85 9.13 -6.77
C THR A 7 8.67 8.34 -7.76
N VAL A 8 8.08 8.07 -8.91
CA VAL A 8 8.70 7.29 -9.99
C VAL A 8 8.54 8.05 -11.30
N THR A 9 9.63 8.18 -12.04
CA THR A 9 9.65 8.72 -13.40
C THR A 9 9.99 7.61 -14.39
N GLY A 10 9.36 7.64 -15.55
CA GLY A 10 9.60 6.62 -16.57
C GLY A 10 8.74 6.80 -17.81
N TRP A 11 8.91 5.89 -18.75
CA TRP A 11 8.13 5.87 -19.98
C TRP A 11 6.88 5.01 -19.79
N ARG A 12 5.71 5.56 -20.09
CA ARG A 12 4.43 4.84 -20.11
C ARG A 12 3.69 5.18 -21.39
N ASN A 13 3.36 4.16 -22.19
CA ASN A 13 2.65 4.32 -23.46
C ASN A 13 3.28 5.39 -24.38
N GLY A 14 4.62 5.42 -24.47
CA GLY A 14 5.36 6.38 -25.31
C GLY A 14 5.54 7.79 -24.73
N ASN A 15 5.01 8.07 -23.55
CA ASN A 15 5.17 9.37 -22.87
C ASN A 15 6.10 9.24 -21.67
N PHE A 16 6.99 10.22 -21.49
CA PHE A 16 7.76 10.34 -20.25
C PHE A 16 6.87 10.95 -19.17
N VAL A 17 6.57 10.17 -18.13
CA VAL A 17 5.62 10.52 -17.07
C VAL A 17 6.27 10.44 -15.69
N GLN A 18 5.69 11.16 -14.74
CA GLN A 18 5.98 11.03 -13.32
C GLN A 18 4.71 10.64 -12.58
N ILE A 19 4.81 9.68 -11.66
CA ILE A 19 3.74 9.26 -10.78
C ILE A 19 4.24 9.37 -9.35
N SER A 20 3.42 9.96 -8.49
CA SER A 20 3.70 10.06 -7.05
C SER A 20 2.57 9.42 -6.26
N ASP A 21 2.92 8.63 -5.26
CA ASP A 21 2.00 8.06 -4.28
C ASP A 21 2.37 8.58 -2.88
N ALA A 22 1.36 8.95 -2.10
CA ALA A 22 1.56 9.52 -0.77
C ALA A 22 0.47 9.07 0.19
N ARG A 23 0.86 8.55 1.35
CA ARG A 23 -0.08 8.03 2.34
C ARG A 23 0.27 8.55 3.72
N LYS A 24 -0.74 9.09 4.40
CA LYS A 24 -0.65 9.46 5.82
C LYS A 24 -1.27 8.36 6.65
N ILE A 25 -0.48 7.83 7.57
CA ILE A 25 -0.87 6.77 8.49
C ILE A 25 -0.79 7.37 9.89
N TYR A 26 -1.90 7.28 10.62
CA TYR A 26 -2.05 7.87 11.94
C TYR A 26 -1.87 6.82 13.02
N ALA A 27 -1.68 7.29 14.25
CA ALA A 27 -1.83 6.42 15.41
C ALA A 27 -3.31 6.01 15.49
N ASP A 28 -3.57 4.83 16.03
CA ASP A 28 -4.91 4.27 16.14
C ASP A 28 -5.08 3.58 17.49
N GLN A 29 -6.34 3.40 17.88
CA GLN A 29 -6.72 2.71 19.10
C GLN A 29 -7.03 1.25 18.79
N TRP A 30 -6.27 0.31 19.35
CA TRP A 30 -6.51 -1.12 19.22
C TRP A 30 -6.87 -1.72 20.58
N GLY A 31 -8.16 -1.99 20.76
CA GLY A 31 -8.70 -2.33 22.07
C GLY A 31 -8.48 -1.18 23.05
N ASP A 32 -7.94 -1.50 24.22
CA ASP A 32 -7.66 -0.50 25.27
C ASP A 32 -6.28 0.16 25.11
N GLU A 33 -5.51 -0.19 24.07
CA GLU A 33 -4.17 0.34 23.86
C GLU A 33 -4.07 1.32 22.69
N HIS A 34 -3.33 2.41 22.92
CA HIS A 34 -3.00 3.38 21.89
C HIS A 34 -1.71 2.98 21.16
N TRP A 35 -1.81 2.75 19.85
CA TRP A 35 -0.69 2.35 19.02
C TRP A 35 -0.23 3.51 18.15
N SER A 36 1.06 3.84 18.24
CA SER A 36 1.65 4.86 17.36
C SER A 36 1.62 4.40 15.90
N ALA A 37 1.60 5.38 14.98
CA ALA A 37 1.67 5.10 13.55
C ALA A 37 2.88 4.22 13.17
N ILE A 38 4.03 4.36 13.84
CA ILE A 38 5.23 3.54 13.59
C ILE A 38 5.00 2.08 14.01
N GLN A 39 4.39 1.85 15.17
CA GLN A 39 4.06 0.50 15.63
C GLN A 39 3.07 -0.15 14.66
N ILE A 40 2.02 0.57 14.27
CA ILE A 40 1.02 0.08 13.31
C ILE A 40 1.67 -0.30 11.99
N THR A 41 2.47 0.59 11.38
CA THR A 41 3.08 0.29 10.07
C THR A 41 4.08 -0.86 10.16
N THR A 42 4.91 -0.87 11.20
CA THR A 42 5.95 -1.90 11.36
C THR A 42 5.31 -3.28 11.58
N ALA A 43 4.35 -3.38 12.50
CA ALA A 43 3.64 -4.63 12.75
C ALA A 43 2.83 -5.09 11.53
N SER A 44 2.13 -4.16 10.87
CA SER A 44 1.34 -4.48 9.68
C SER A 44 2.18 -5.00 8.53
N GLY A 45 3.37 -4.43 8.30
CA GLY A 45 4.29 -4.85 7.24
C GLY A 45 4.71 -6.31 7.39
N ILE A 46 5.24 -6.69 8.55
CA ILE A 46 5.67 -8.08 8.77
C ILE A 46 4.50 -9.04 8.82
N CYS A 47 3.40 -8.69 9.50
CA CYS A 47 2.23 -9.57 9.61
C CYS A 47 1.59 -9.83 8.25
N ALA A 48 1.49 -8.84 7.37
CA ALA A 48 0.95 -9.02 6.03
C ALA A 48 1.78 -10.00 5.20
N VAL A 49 3.11 -9.84 5.16
CA VAL A 49 4.00 -10.74 4.38
C VAL A 49 3.96 -12.17 4.92
N VAL A 50 3.96 -12.36 6.24
CA VAL A 50 3.84 -13.68 6.86
C VAL A 50 2.48 -14.32 6.56
N ASP A 51 1.39 -13.54 6.64
CA ASP A 51 0.04 -14.00 6.30
C ASP A 51 -0.06 -14.45 4.83
N MET A 52 0.50 -13.67 3.91
CA MET A 52 0.56 -14.00 2.48
C MET A 52 1.39 -15.27 2.22
N HIS A 53 2.48 -15.48 2.97
CA HIS A 53 3.27 -16.72 2.89
C HIS A 53 2.44 -17.96 3.26
N PHE A 54 1.74 -17.92 4.41
CA PHE A 54 0.88 -19.03 4.82
C PHE A 54 -0.32 -19.23 3.88
N ALA A 55 -0.82 -18.17 3.26
CA ALA A 55 -1.85 -18.22 2.22
C ALA A 55 -1.33 -18.74 0.86
N ARG A 56 -0.04 -19.09 0.74
CA ARG A 56 0.63 -19.53 -0.50
C ARG A 56 0.54 -18.50 -1.64
N GLN A 57 0.53 -17.22 -1.28
CA GLN A 57 0.53 -16.10 -2.24
C GLN A 57 1.95 -15.62 -2.59
N LEU A 58 2.96 -16.13 -1.89
CA LEU A 58 4.38 -15.84 -2.13
C LEU A 58 5.13 -17.12 -2.54
N PRO A 59 6.32 -17.02 -3.16
CA PRO A 59 7.15 -18.17 -3.46
C PRO A 59 7.37 -19.07 -2.23
N ALA A 60 7.21 -20.37 -2.41
CA ALA A 60 7.28 -21.36 -1.31
C ALA A 60 8.71 -21.66 -0.85
N THR A 61 9.72 -21.35 -1.68
CA THR A 61 11.13 -21.65 -1.43
C THR A 61 12.02 -20.53 -1.96
N GLY A 62 13.18 -20.36 -1.34
CA GLY A 62 14.14 -19.34 -1.74
C GLY A 62 13.94 -18.03 -0.97
N PHE A 63 14.66 -17.00 -1.40
CA PHE A 63 14.60 -15.67 -0.80
C PHE A 63 13.54 -14.84 -1.52
N VAL A 64 12.57 -14.31 -0.77
CA VAL A 64 11.53 -13.41 -1.27
C VAL A 64 11.93 -11.98 -0.95
N LYS A 65 12.10 -11.16 -1.98
CA LYS A 65 12.39 -9.73 -1.84
C LYS A 65 11.10 -8.94 -1.65
N GLN A 66 11.21 -7.69 -1.21
CA GLN A 66 10.04 -6.85 -1.02
C GLN A 66 9.35 -6.54 -2.38
N GLU A 67 10.14 -6.36 -3.44
CA GLU A 67 9.63 -6.14 -4.80
C GLU A 67 8.98 -7.38 -5.44
N ASP A 68 9.16 -8.57 -4.85
CA ASP A 68 8.47 -9.79 -5.29
C ASP A 68 7.05 -9.88 -4.72
N VAL A 69 6.71 -9.04 -3.73
CA VAL A 69 5.37 -8.98 -3.13
C VAL A 69 4.50 -8.04 -3.97
N GLU A 70 3.41 -8.58 -4.52
CA GLU A 70 2.45 -7.77 -5.27
C GLU A 70 1.78 -6.74 -4.35
N LEU A 71 1.83 -5.46 -4.75
CA LEU A 71 1.43 -4.34 -3.91
C LEU A 71 -0.07 -4.35 -3.63
N ASP A 72 -0.92 -4.62 -4.61
CA ASP A 72 -2.37 -4.62 -4.42
C ASP A 72 -2.80 -5.76 -3.49
N ALA A 73 -2.20 -6.95 -3.59
CA ALA A 73 -2.42 -8.08 -2.71
C ALA A 73 -1.96 -7.77 -1.28
N PHE A 74 -0.80 -7.14 -1.11
CA PHE A 74 -0.33 -6.67 0.19
C PHE A 74 -1.31 -5.66 0.79
N LEU A 75 -1.78 -4.68 0.02
CA LEU A 75 -2.68 -3.65 0.53
C LEU A 75 -4.07 -4.19 0.86
N ASN A 76 -4.56 -5.18 0.10
CA ASN A 76 -5.82 -5.85 0.39
C ASN A 76 -5.72 -6.90 1.51
N ASN A 77 -4.52 -7.21 2.01
CA ASN A 77 -4.32 -8.10 3.15
C ASN A 77 -4.94 -7.53 4.43
N ARG A 78 -5.44 -8.41 5.32
CA ARG A 78 -6.07 -8.03 6.59
C ARG A 78 -5.20 -7.17 7.51
N PHE A 79 -3.87 -7.30 7.42
CA PHE A 79 -2.90 -6.46 8.12
C PHE A 79 -2.41 -5.30 7.24
N GLY A 80 -2.11 -5.57 5.97
CA GLY A 80 -1.56 -4.58 5.04
C GLY A 80 -2.52 -3.43 4.71
N LYS A 81 -3.83 -3.62 4.90
CA LYS A 81 -4.84 -2.55 4.76
C LYS A 81 -4.56 -1.32 5.61
N ASN A 82 -3.81 -1.43 6.71
CA ASN A 82 -3.42 -0.29 7.56
C ASN A 82 -2.49 0.72 6.84
N TYR A 83 -1.92 0.36 5.69
CA TYR A 83 -1.20 1.28 4.82
C TYR A 83 -2.12 2.14 3.94
N HIS A 84 -3.43 1.88 3.91
CA HIS A 84 -4.38 2.77 3.25
C HIS A 84 -4.43 4.10 3.99
N SER A 85 -4.47 5.20 3.24
CA SER A 85 -4.72 6.51 3.84
C SER A 85 -6.19 6.85 3.76
N SER A 86 -6.84 7.04 4.91
CA SER A 86 -8.22 7.55 4.97
C SER A 86 -8.31 9.05 4.66
N SER A 87 -7.16 9.73 4.49
CA SER A 87 -7.09 11.16 4.19
C SER A 87 -6.54 11.38 2.80
N ALA A 88 -7.27 12.15 1.98
CA ALA A 88 -6.75 12.63 0.71
C ALA A 88 -5.42 13.37 0.93
N THR A 89 -4.42 13.06 0.10
CA THR A 89 -3.16 13.81 0.04
C THR A 89 -3.15 14.57 -1.28
N ARG A 90 -2.46 15.71 -1.39
CA ARG A 90 -2.37 16.45 -2.68
C ARG A 90 -1.74 15.62 -3.83
N PHE A 91 -1.19 14.45 -3.52
CA PHE A 91 -0.61 13.49 -4.45
C PHE A 91 -1.49 12.25 -4.71
N SER A 92 -2.67 12.12 -4.05
CA SER A 92 -3.60 11.02 -4.35
C SER A 92 -4.32 11.35 -5.65
N HIS A 93 -3.77 10.94 -6.79
CA HIS A 93 -4.42 11.13 -8.08
C HIS A 93 -5.58 10.12 -8.23
N ALA A 94 -6.74 10.66 -8.65
CA ALA A 94 -7.98 9.96 -8.88
C ALA A 94 -7.84 8.83 -9.92
N HIS A 95 -8.28 7.62 -9.56
CA HIS A 95 -8.69 6.62 -10.53
C HIS A 95 -10.06 7.04 -11.11
N SER A 96 -10.07 7.97 -12.07
CA SER A 96 -11.24 8.15 -12.93
C SER A 96 -11.20 7.06 -14.00
N ASN A 97 -11.93 5.97 -13.78
CA ASN A 97 -12.31 5.07 -14.86
C ASN A 97 -13.26 5.84 -15.79
N GLY A 98 -12.72 6.30 -16.91
CA GLY A 98 -13.53 6.80 -18.01
C GLY A 98 -14.31 5.64 -18.62
N ASN A 99 -15.62 5.59 -18.34
CA ASN A 99 -16.59 4.97 -19.23
C ASN A 99 -17.82 5.88 -19.32
N GLY A 100 -17.63 6.98 -20.03
CA GLY A 100 -18.73 7.67 -20.68
C GLY A 100 -19.07 6.90 -21.96
N VAL A 101 -20.12 6.09 -21.92
CA VAL A 101 -20.89 5.78 -23.12
C VAL A 101 -22.31 6.24 -22.82
N SER A 102 -22.71 7.26 -23.58
CA SER A 102 -24.06 7.77 -23.70
C SER A 102 -25.03 6.65 -24.02
N GLN A 103 -26.15 6.58 -23.30
CA GLN A 103 -27.52 6.74 -23.81
C GLN A 103 -28.46 7.01 -22.63
#